data_AF-A0A417R1S2-F1
#
_entry.id   AF-A0A417R1S2-F1
#
_cell.length_a   1.000
_cell.length_b   1.000
_cell.length_c   1.000
_cell.angle_alpha   90.00
_cell.angle_beta   90.00
_cell.angle_gamma   90.00
#
_symmetry.space_group_name_H-M   'P 1'
#
loop_
_entity.id
_entity.type
_entity.pdbx_description
1 polymer ?
#
loop_
_entity_poly.entity_id
_entity_poly.type
_entity_poly.pdbx_seq_one_letter_code
_entity_poly.pdbx_strand_id
1 'polypeptide(L)'
;MKRLIAMVLCLLFVISLAGCGKGNTKNLVIDYGTSSIYTKDDMDEAIDVIKKQFSSFEGCELHSLSYTSDDACNNEDNIAWMNELEEANDNKESFTQCISFDSSFRSPKNGGGAWNANEEYTWSWWLARSEGGTWKLMTWGY
;
A
#
# COMPACT_ATOMS: atom_id res chain seq x y z
N MET A 1 -15.45 40.92 15.89
CA MET A 1 -16.15 41.05 14.60
C MET A 1 -15.15 40.63 13.52
N LYS A 2 -15.20 39.36 13.08
CA LYS A 2 -15.67 38.94 11.74
C LYS A 2 -15.10 39.85 10.63
N ARG A 3 -14.24 39.33 9.76
CA ARG A 3 -14.56 38.88 8.37
C ARG A 3 -13.19 38.68 7.66
N LEU A 4 -12.90 37.72 6.77
CA LEU A 4 -13.70 36.76 6.02
C LEU A 4 -12.76 35.60 5.62
N ILE A 5 -13.21 34.38 5.92
CA ILE A 5 -12.76 33.14 5.30
C ILE A 5 -13.20 33.18 3.84
N ALA A 6 -12.28 32.93 2.92
CA ALA A 6 -12.55 32.40 1.58
C ALA A 6 -11.22 31.96 0.95
N MET A 7 -10.70 30.80 1.35
CA MET A 7 -9.75 30.08 0.50
C MET A 7 -10.50 29.70 -0.77
N VAL A 8 -10.11 30.33 -1.88
CA VAL A 8 -10.69 30.09 -3.20
C VAL A 8 -10.28 28.68 -3.64
N LEU A 9 -11.19 27.72 -3.44
CA LEU A 9 -11.23 26.45 -4.17
C LEU A 9 -11.45 26.77 -5.65
N CYS A 10 -10.38 26.81 -6.44
CA CYS A 10 -10.43 26.79 -7.89
C CYS A 10 -9.47 25.72 -8.41
N LEU A 11 -9.82 24.45 -8.19
CA LEU A 11 -9.33 23.33 -8.98
C LEU A 11 -10.48 22.80 -9.82
N LEU A 12 -10.91 23.61 -10.78
CA LEU A 12 -11.69 23.14 -11.92
C LEU A 12 -10.72 22.48 -12.89
N PHE A 13 -10.27 21.26 -12.57
CA PHE A 13 -9.77 20.36 -13.61
C PHE A 13 -10.97 19.69 -14.25
N VAL A 14 -11.38 20.23 -15.40
CA VAL A 14 -12.17 19.49 -16.38
C VAL A 14 -11.28 18.35 -16.87
N ILE A 15 -11.33 17.20 -16.19
CA ILE A 15 -10.69 15.99 -16.70
C ILE A 15 -11.64 15.39 -17.71
N SER A 16 -11.33 15.66 -18.97
CA SER A 16 -11.79 14.97 -20.15
C SER A 16 -11.75 13.46 -19.95
N LEU A 17 -12.85 12.79 -20.33
CA LEU A 17 -13.02 11.35 -20.45
C LEU A 17 -11.83 10.67 -21.14
N ALA A 18 -10.88 10.18 -20.36
CA ALA A 18 -9.99 9.09 -20.71
C ALA A 18 -10.26 7.99 -19.66
N GLY A 19 -10.55 6.77 -20.11
CA GLY A 19 -11.10 5.73 -19.24
C GLY A 19 -10.30 5.54 -17.95
N CYS A 20 -10.99 5.59 -16.81
CA CYS A 20 -10.44 5.28 -15.48
C CYS A 20 -9.98 3.81 -15.45
N GLY A 21 -8.76 3.55 -15.91
CA GLY A 21 -8.14 2.23 -15.84
C GLY A 21 -7.63 2.02 -14.43
N LYS A 22 -8.26 1.17 -13.63
CA LYS A 22 -7.75 0.78 -12.31
C LYS A 22 -6.41 0.06 -12.43
N GLY A 23 -5.61 0.07 -11.36
CA GLY A 23 -4.43 -0.77 -11.28
C GLY A 23 -4.78 -2.24 -11.53
N ASN A 24 -4.03 -2.88 -12.43
CA ASN A 24 -4.26 -4.24 -12.89
C ASN A 24 -3.51 -5.25 -12.03
N THR A 25 -4.20 -6.28 -11.55
CA THR A 25 -3.65 -7.39 -10.76
C THR A 25 -3.90 -8.76 -11.37
N LYS A 26 -4.36 -8.82 -12.64
CA LYS A 26 -4.79 -10.08 -13.30
C LYS A 26 -3.68 -11.12 -13.41
N ASN A 27 -2.44 -10.66 -13.63
CA ASN A 27 -1.26 -11.52 -13.81
C ASN A 27 -0.37 -11.54 -12.55
N LEU A 28 -0.90 -11.15 -11.39
CA LEU A 28 -0.17 -11.10 -10.14
C LEU A 28 0.32 -12.50 -9.75
N VAL A 29 1.63 -12.64 -9.57
CA VAL A 29 2.28 -13.80 -8.96
C VAL A 29 2.52 -13.51 -7.49
N ILE A 30 2.14 -14.44 -6.62
CA ILE A 30 2.35 -14.33 -5.18
C ILE A 30 3.37 -15.37 -4.75
N ASP A 31 4.46 -14.91 -4.12
CA ASP A 31 5.38 -15.75 -3.38
C ASP A 31 5.09 -15.57 -1.88
N TYR A 32 4.53 -16.61 -1.26
CA TYR A 32 4.20 -16.62 0.17
C TYR A 32 5.43 -16.91 1.04
N GLY A 33 6.56 -17.32 0.45
CA GLY A 33 7.75 -17.71 1.19
C GLY A 33 7.47 -18.82 2.21
N THR A 34 8.12 -18.72 3.37
CA THR A 34 7.87 -19.57 4.53
C THR A 34 7.71 -18.69 5.76
N SER A 35 6.69 -18.97 6.57
CA SER A 35 6.42 -18.26 7.82
C SER A 35 6.01 -19.26 8.90
N SER A 36 6.47 -18.98 10.11
CA SER A 36 6.04 -19.63 11.36
C SER A 36 4.97 -18.83 12.09
N ILE A 37 4.76 -17.57 11.69
CA ILE A 37 3.86 -16.60 12.34
C ILE A 37 2.53 -16.50 11.57
N TYR A 38 2.59 -16.48 10.24
CA TYR A 38 1.47 -16.21 9.36
C TYR A 38 1.05 -17.45 8.60
N THR A 39 -0.24 -17.77 8.69
CA THR A 39 -0.85 -18.73 7.79
C THR A 39 -0.99 -18.12 6.40
N LYS A 40 -1.28 -18.97 5.39
CA LYS A 40 -1.60 -18.47 4.06
C LYS A 40 -2.82 -17.54 4.07
N ASP A 41 -3.82 -17.83 4.89
CA ASP A 41 -5.02 -17.01 5.00
C ASP A 41 -4.71 -15.62 5.58
N ASP A 42 -3.83 -15.54 6.60
CA ASP A 42 -3.33 -14.25 7.12
C ASP A 42 -2.67 -13.42 6.02
N MET A 43 -1.84 -14.06 5.19
CA MET A 43 -1.15 -13.39 4.08
C MET A 43 -2.13 -12.97 2.98
N ASP A 44 -3.12 -13.79 2.65
CA ASP A 44 -4.15 -13.46 1.65
C ASP A 44 -4.95 -12.23 2.06
N GLU A 45 -5.31 -12.10 3.35
CA GLU A 45 -5.98 -10.91 3.87
C GLU A 45 -5.11 -9.65 3.73
N ALA A 46 -3.81 -9.74 4.04
CA ALA A 46 -2.86 -8.64 3.86
C ALA A 46 -2.72 -8.26 2.37
N ILE A 47 -2.61 -9.25 1.50
CA ILE A 47 -2.51 -9.06 0.05
C ILE A 47 -3.77 -8.42 -0.52
N ASP A 48 -4.96 -8.74 0.01
CA ASP A 48 -6.20 -8.12 -0.43
C ASP A 48 -6.28 -6.63 -0.05
N VAL A 49 -5.71 -6.24 1.09
CA VAL A 49 -5.51 -4.82 1.43
C VAL A 49 -4.57 -4.15 0.42
N ILE A 50 -3.46 -4.79 0.04
CA ILE A 50 -2.54 -4.28 -0.99
C ILE A 50 -3.26 -4.12 -2.33
N LYS A 51 -3.97 -5.16 -2.82
CA LYS A 51 -4.72 -5.10 -4.09
C LYS A 51 -5.75 -3.98 -4.08
N LYS A 52 -6.43 -3.77 -2.96
CA LYS A 52 -7.40 -2.69 -2.80
C LYS A 52 -6.72 -1.32 -2.96
N GLN A 53 -5.58 -1.11 -2.30
CA GLN A 53 -4.81 0.12 -2.49
C GLN A 53 -4.29 0.27 -3.92
N PHE A 54 -3.69 -0.80 -4.48
CA PHE A 54 -3.13 -0.81 -5.82
C PHE A 54 -4.18 -0.54 -6.91
N SER A 55 -5.46 -0.84 -6.65
CA SER A 55 -6.54 -0.51 -7.59
C SER A 55 -6.64 1.00 -7.92
N SER A 56 -6.11 1.87 -7.05
CA SER A 56 -6.00 3.31 -7.28
C SER A 56 -4.81 3.73 -8.16
N PHE A 57 -3.91 2.79 -8.49
CA PHE A 57 -2.70 3.08 -9.27
C PHE A 57 -3.03 2.95 -10.75
N GLU A 58 -3.73 3.97 -11.26
CA GLU A 58 -4.34 3.89 -12.58
C GLU A 58 -3.33 3.62 -13.69
N GLY A 59 -3.63 2.65 -14.55
CA GLY A 59 -2.78 2.21 -15.65
C GLY A 59 -1.53 1.42 -15.24
N CYS A 60 -1.28 1.21 -13.94
CA CYS A 60 -0.21 0.34 -13.47
C CYS A 60 -0.61 -1.14 -13.55
N GLU A 61 0.37 -2.04 -13.67
CA GLU A 61 0.20 -3.49 -13.64
C GLU A 61 1.11 -4.10 -12.56
N LEU A 62 0.50 -4.68 -11.51
CA LEU A 62 1.21 -5.38 -10.45
C LEU A 62 1.59 -6.79 -10.94
N HIS A 63 2.89 -7.06 -10.99
CA HIS A 63 3.41 -8.34 -11.46
C HIS A 63 3.65 -9.33 -10.33
N SER A 64 4.21 -8.86 -9.21
CA SER A 64 4.54 -9.75 -8.10
C SER A 64 4.30 -9.12 -6.74
N LEU A 65 4.01 -9.98 -5.77
CA LEU A 65 4.14 -9.75 -4.34
C LEU A 65 4.92 -10.92 -3.74
N SER A 66 5.99 -10.62 -3.03
CA SER A 66 6.87 -11.60 -2.39
C SER A 66 6.96 -11.28 -0.91
N TYR A 67 6.50 -12.21 -0.08
CA TYR A 67 6.65 -12.11 1.37
C TYR A 67 8.14 -12.03 1.73
N THR A 68 8.52 -11.11 2.61
CA THR A 68 9.93 -10.86 2.95
C THR A 68 10.49 -11.97 3.85
N SER A 69 10.10 -12.02 5.12
CA SER A 69 10.28 -13.12 6.09
C SER A 69 9.80 -12.69 7.48
N ASP A 70 9.60 -13.65 8.39
CA ASP A 70 9.23 -13.39 9.78
C ASP A 70 10.20 -12.40 10.44
N ASP A 71 11.50 -12.67 10.34
CA ASP A 71 12.56 -11.86 10.97
C ASP A 71 12.67 -10.47 10.35
N ALA A 72 12.44 -10.35 9.04
CA ALA A 72 12.56 -9.10 8.32
C ALA A 72 11.39 -8.15 8.58
N CYS A 73 10.18 -8.65 8.81
CA CYS A 73 8.99 -7.82 8.99
C CYS A 73 8.50 -7.75 10.44
N ASN A 74 8.52 -8.84 11.18
CA ASN A 74 7.86 -8.98 12.48
C ASN A 74 8.86 -9.05 13.66
N ASN A 75 9.74 -8.06 13.76
CA ASN A 75 10.64 -7.86 14.90
C ASN A 75 10.20 -6.65 15.75
N GLU A 76 10.78 -6.52 16.94
CA GLU A 76 10.42 -5.46 17.90
C GLU A 76 10.59 -4.05 17.32
N ASP A 77 11.67 -3.81 16.58
CA ASP A 77 11.97 -2.50 15.97
C ASP A 77 10.93 -2.12 14.92
N ASN A 78 10.53 -3.05 14.05
CA ASN A 78 9.52 -2.81 13.03
C ASN A 78 8.12 -2.64 13.64
N ILE A 79 7.77 -3.41 14.68
CA ILE A 79 6.50 -3.22 15.39
C ILE A 79 6.48 -1.85 16.08
N ALA A 80 7.58 -1.45 16.72
CA ALA A 80 7.71 -0.11 17.31
C ALA A 80 7.54 0.97 16.24
N TRP A 81 8.22 0.82 15.09
CA TRP A 81 8.08 1.74 13.95
C TRP A 81 6.63 1.82 13.43
N MET A 82 5.91 0.70 13.29
CA MET A 82 4.50 0.71 12.89
C MET A 82 3.62 1.49 13.89
N ASN A 83 3.91 1.38 15.19
CA ASN A 83 3.18 2.11 16.23
C ASN A 83 3.54 3.61 16.25
N GLU A 84 4.80 3.97 15.99
CA GLU A 84 5.20 5.37 15.81
C GLU A 84 4.50 6.02 14.60
N LEU A 85 4.37 5.29 13.49
CA LEU A 85 3.60 5.74 12.32
C LEU A 85 2.11 5.90 12.65
N GLU A 86 1.55 5.04 13.50
CA GLU A 86 0.16 5.13 13.92
C GLU A 86 -0.12 6.38 14.74
N GLU A 87 0.75 6.65 15.72
CA GLU A 87 0.68 7.83 16.58
C GLU A 87 0.87 9.13 15.77
N ALA A 88 1.83 9.13 14.83
CA ALA A 88 2.08 10.28 13.95
C ALA A 88 0.88 10.65 13.05
N ASN A 89 -0.04 9.70 12.84
CA ASN A 89 -1.30 9.92 12.12
C ASN A 89 -2.49 10.21 13.04
N ASP A 90 -2.23 10.60 14.30
CA ASP A 90 -3.23 10.89 15.36
C ASP A 90 -4.19 9.71 15.66
N ASN A 91 -3.78 8.48 15.34
CA ASN A 91 -4.53 7.27 15.66
C ASN A 91 -4.06 6.64 16.98
N LYS A 92 -4.78 5.64 17.48
CA LYS A 92 -4.56 5.04 18.81
C LYS A 92 -4.57 3.53 18.83
N GLU A 93 -4.50 2.88 17.67
CA GLU A 93 -4.37 1.43 17.62
C GLU A 93 -2.96 1.04 18.08
N SER A 94 -2.83 -0.10 18.75
CA SER A 94 -1.53 -0.64 19.15
C SER A 94 -1.31 -1.95 18.42
N PHE A 95 -0.35 -1.94 17.50
CA PHE A 95 -0.04 -3.10 16.67
C PHE A 95 0.87 -4.07 17.41
N THR A 96 0.56 -5.35 17.25
CA THR A 96 1.35 -6.46 17.81
C THR A 96 1.97 -7.32 16.72
N GLN A 97 1.58 -7.12 15.46
CA GLN A 97 2.12 -7.82 14.31
C GLN A 97 2.38 -6.87 13.14
N CYS A 98 3.45 -7.15 12.39
CA CYS A 98 3.85 -6.46 11.17
C CYS A 98 4.18 -7.47 10.07
N ILE A 99 3.62 -7.24 8.88
CA ILE A 99 3.88 -8.06 7.69
C ILE A 99 4.33 -7.15 6.55
N SER A 100 5.31 -7.61 5.76
CA SER A 100 5.75 -6.88 4.58
C SER A 100 5.90 -7.76 3.34
N PHE A 101 5.63 -7.14 2.19
CA PHE A 101 5.78 -7.73 0.87
C PHE A 101 6.59 -6.81 -0.02
N ASP A 102 7.56 -7.37 -0.74
CA ASP A 102 8.21 -6.69 -1.86
C ASP A 102 7.41 -6.94 -3.13
N SER A 103 7.39 -5.95 -4.01
CA SER A 103 6.59 -5.97 -5.22
C SER A 103 7.39 -5.56 -6.44
N SER A 104 6.96 -6.04 -7.60
CA SER A 104 7.32 -5.48 -8.90
C SER A 104 6.04 -5.05 -9.60
N PHE A 105 6.01 -3.84 -10.13
CA PHE A 105 4.92 -3.39 -10.98
C PHE A 105 5.40 -2.46 -12.07
N ARG A 106 4.65 -2.43 -13.16
CA ARG A 106 4.90 -1.50 -14.26
C ARG A 106 3.95 -0.34 -14.22
N SER A 107 4.47 0.85 -14.46
CA SER A 107 3.69 2.06 -14.59
C SER A 107 2.96 2.15 -15.94
N PRO A 108 2.07 3.15 -16.14
CA PRO A 108 1.33 3.29 -17.39
C PRO A 108 2.27 3.43 -18.60
N LYS A 109 1.89 2.82 -19.73
CA LYS A 109 2.70 2.83 -20.96
C LYS A 109 3.14 4.22 -21.43
N ASN A 110 2.28 5.21 -21.23
CA ASN A 110 2.53 6.60 -21.64
C ASN A 110 2.91 7.51 -20.46
N GLY A 111 3.10 6.93 -19.26
CA GLY A 111 3.30 7.67 -18.01
C GLY A 111 2.07 8.46 -17.61
N GLY A 112 2.27 9.48 -16.77
CA GLY A 112 1.23 10.42 -16.35
C GLY A 112 1.12 10.54 -14.82
N GLY A 113 0.67 11.70 -14.36
CA GLY A 113 0.65 12.00 -12.92
C GLY A 113 2.05 11.95 -12.32
N ALA A 114 2.26 11.05 -11.36
CA ALA A 114 3.55 10.82 -10.71
C ALA A 114 4.41 9.74 -11.40
N TRP A 115 3.94 9.15 -12.51
CA TRP A 115 4.58 8.00 -13.13
C TRP A 115 5.43 8.36 -14.36
N ASN A 116 6.65 7.83 -14.38
CA ASN A 116 7.42 7.70 -15.61
C ASN A 116 6.74 6.69 -16.54
N ALA A 117 6.95 6.84 -17.84
CA ALA A 117 6.30 6.00 -18.84
C ALA A 117 6.92 4.60 -18.91
N ASN A 118 6.09 3.56 -18.77
CA ASN A 118 6.44 2.16 -18.96
C ASN A 118 7.68 1.70 -18.17
N GLU A 119 7.83 2.20 -16.94
CA GLU A 119 8.94 1.89 -16.05
C GLU A 119 8.54 0.79 -15.07
N GLU A 120 9.50 -0.07 -14.73
CA GLU A 120 9.33 -1.09 -13.71
C GLU A 120 9.80 -0.55 -12.36
N TYR A 121 8.94 -0.63 -11.36
CA TYR A 121 9.18 -0.18 -9.99
C TYR A 121 9.24 -1.38 -9.06
N THR A 122 10.15 -1.32 -8.09
CA THR A 122 10.23 -2.28 -6.98
C THR A 122 9.94 -1.56 -5.67
N TRP A 123 8.81 -1.88 -5.04
CA TRP A 123 8.36 -1.24 -3.79
C TRP A 123 8.10 -2.27 -2.71
N SER A 124 8.28 -1.87 -1.46
CA SER A 124 7.84 -2.62 -0.29
C SER A 124 6.50 -2.11 0.22
N TRP A 125 5.67 -3.02 0.73
CA TRP A 125 4.37 -2.75 1.32
C TRP A 125 4.40 -3.21 2.78
N TRP A 126 4.05 -2.32 3.71
CA TRP A 126 4.10 -2.58 5.14
C TRP A 126 2.70 -2.48 5.74
N LEU A 127 2.26 -3.56 6.36
CA LEU A 127 0.98 -3.65 7.03
C LEU A 127 1.18 -4.04 8.50
N ALA A 128 0.24 -3.62 9.33
CA ALA A 128 0.24 -3.94 10.75
C ALA A 128 -1.17 -4.30 11.22
N ARG A 129 -1.27 -5.07 12.30
CA ARG A 129 -2.54 -5.37 12.97
C ARG A 129 -2.35 -5.54 14.48
N SER A 130 -3.40 -5.23 15.24
CA SER A 130 -3.52 -5.66 16.63
C SER A 130 -3.83 -7.17 16.71
N GLU A 131 -3.67 -7.74 17.90
CA GLU A 131 -4.02 -9.13 18.16
C GLU A 131 -5.51 -9.39 17.86
N GLY A 132 -5.78 -10.34 16.97
CA GLY A 132 -7.14 -10.65 16.49
C GLY A 132 -7.79 -9.57 15.61
N GLY A 133 -7.06 -8.50 15.27
CA GLY A 133 -7.52 -7.42 14.40
C GLY A 133 -7.32 -7.71 12.92
N THR A 134 -7.76 -6.77 12.07
CA THR A 134 -7.58 -6.82 10.61
C THR A 134 -6.31 -6.08 10.18
N TRP A 135 -5.72 -6.49 9.06
CA TRP A 135 -4.58 -5.77 8.48
C TRP A 135 -4.91 -4.33 8.09
N LYS A 136 -4.05 -3.41 8.52
CA LYS A 136 -4.03 -2.01 8.09
C LYS A 136 -2.78 -1.76 7.26
N LEU A 137 -2.95 -1.14 6.09
CA LEU A 137 -1.82 -0.66 5.30
C LEU A 137 -1.23 0.58 5.96
N MET A 138 0.04 0.48 6.36
CA MET A 138 0.74 1.51 7.10
C MET A 138 1.56 2.41 6.18
N THR A 139 2.32 1.81 5.27
CA THR A 139 3.12 2.54 4.29
C THR A 139 3.48 1.66 3.10
N TRP A 140 3.85 2.29 1.98
CA TRP A 140 4.34 1.63 0.78
C TRP A 140 5.25 2.57 0.00
N GLY A 141 6.24 2.01 -0.71
CA GLY A 141 7.18 2.81 -1.50
C GLY A 141 8.55 2.18 -1.60
N TYR A 142 9.53 3.01 -1.99
CA TYR A 142 10.95 2.68 -2.02
C TYR A 142 11.62 3.02 -0.70
#